data_AF-A0A8H5N9F5-F1
#
_entry.id   AF-A0A8H5N9F5-F1
#
_cell.length_a   1.000
_cell.length_b   1.000
_cell.length_c   1.000
_cell.angle_alpha   90.00
_cell.angle_beta   90.00
_cell.angle_gamma   90.00
#
_symmetry.space_group_name_H-M   'P 1'
#
loop_
_entity.id
_entity.type
_entity.pdbx_description
1 polymer ?
#
loop_
_entity_poly.entity_id
_entity_poly.type
_entity_poly.pdbx_seq_one_letter_code
_entity_poly.pdbx_strand_id
1 'polypeptide(L)'
;MAANTDIGEDGDAIIDACTYHRREFDRVLIRVDERKINAPFLLSTPDSVSSSGLGILSRLPEELTLMILRELDILSYLRFRRVNNRARSITTASREYKTVVKHGLRGLKPLLKAELGHAFTVAHFYQTLVSNECELCGKFATFLYLITCQRCCFTCLQISVDLHVLPVPVPKVFAKAAHSSSKEIEKMCEPKLRVVYGRYSLQPWPSVKRPRYLVQAKPVVEKLRSLDSSQRIPKSILSHQPQDQSHDEIRHDFCYRYMAAAAFPWCDLSNDRVERGMNCKGCQFRVEEYERTNRRPDPPWGFNDRDRVYSREQFLCHFGSCDHAQEVWTDTQVNRLAPESDFTLHGGIVLRYEPRHELH
;
A
#
# COMPACT_ATOMS: atom_id res chain seq x y z
N MET A 1 3.20 -34.04 -25.98
CA MET A 1 2.97 -34.80 -24.74
C MET A 1 3.40 -33.90 -23.59
N ALA A 2 2.48 -33.15 -23.00
CA ALA A 2 2.81 -32.34 -21.83
C ALA A 2 3.14 -33.30 -20.68
N ALA A 3 4.33 -33.15 -20.11
CA ALA A 3 4.71 -33.86 -18.90
C ALA A 3 3.65 -33.61 -17.82
N ASN A 4 3.41 -34.60 -16.97
CA ASN A 4 2.45 -34.54 -15.88
C ASN A 4 2.90 -33.42 -14.92
N THR A 5 2.36 -32.21 -15.06
CA THR A 5 2.75 -31.06 -14.23
C THR A 5 2.33 -31.33 -12.79
N ASP A 6 3.30 -31.55 -11.91
CA ASP A 6 3.04 -31.65 -10.48
C ASP A 6 3.26 -30.27 -9.85
N ILE A 7 2.17 -29.59 -9.50
CA ILE A 7 2.21 -28.26 -8.87
C ILE A 7 3.01 -28.28 -7.56
N GLY A 8 3.06 -29.43 -6.86
CA GLY A 8 3.83 -29.59 -5.62
C GLY A 8 5.33 -29.63 -5.85
N GLU A 9 5.80 -30.34 -6.89
CA GLU A 9 7.22 -30.48 -7.21
C GLU A 9 7.75 -29.31 -8.06
N ASP A 10 6.95 -28.83 -9.02
CA ASP A 10 7.35 -27.79 -9.99
C ASP A 10 7.04 -26.36 -9.53
N GLY A 11 6.49 -26.17 -8.34
CA GLY A 11 5.91 -24.89 -7.90
C GLY A 11 6.84 -23.67 -8.01
N ASP A 12 8.13 -23.81 -7.66
CA ASP A 12 9.12 -22.73 -7.83
C ASP A 12 9.32 -22.36 -9.30
N ALA A 13 9.51 -23.37 -10.15
CA ALA A 13 9.75 -23.17 -11.57
C ALA A 13 8.52 -22.59 -12.28
N ILE A 14 7.32 -23.01 -11.88
CA ILE A 14 6.04 -22.45 -12.35
C ILE A 14 5.95 -20.96 -11.98
N ILE A 15 6.28 -20.59 -10.74
CA ILE A 15 6.27 -19.19 -10.31
C ILE A 15 7.25 -18.36 -11.12
N ASP A 16 8.50 -18.83 -11.26
CA ASP A 16 9.54 -18.11 -11.99
C ASP A 16 9.18 -17.92 -13.47
N ALA A 17 8.56 -18.93 -14.09
CA ALA A 17 8.14 -18.87 -15.48
C ALA A 17 6.90 -17.99 -15.70
N CYS A 18 5.86 -18.18 -14.88
CA CYS A 18 4.51 -17.68 -15.16
C CYS A 18 4.14 -16.39 -14.42
N THR A 19 5.02 -15.86 -13.57
CA THR A 19 4.72 -14.66 -12.79
C THR A 19 5.62 -13.48 -13.13
N TYR A 20 5.12 -12.29 -12.82
CA TYR A 20 5.92 -11.07 -12.78
C TYR A 20 5.46 -10.21 -11.59
N HIS A 21 6.30 -9.26 -11.16
CA HIS A 21 5.89 -8.28 -10.17
C HIS A 21 5.56 -6.95 -10.84
N ARG A 22 4.32 -6.46 -10.67
CA ARG A 22 3.89 -5.19 -11.25
C ARG A 22 4.44 -3.97 -10.49
N ARG A 23 5.67 -3.60 -10.84
CA ARG A 23 6.43 -2.46 -10.30
C ARG A 23 5.74 -1.12 -10.52
N GLU A 24 4.85 -1.02 -11.51
CA GLU A 24 4.03 0.16 -11.75
C GLU A 24 3.23 0.59 -10.52
N PHE A 25 2.65 -0.38 -9.79
CA PHE A 25 1.91 -0.11 -8.55
C PHE A 25 2.82 0.54 -7.50
N ASP A 26 4.01 0.01 -7.27
CA ASP A 26 4.99 0.59 -6.34
C ASP A 26 5.47 1.98 -6.77
N ARG A 27 5.53 2.24 -8.08
CA ARG A 27 6.06 3.50 -8.63
C ARG A 27 5.16 4.69 -8.40
N VAL A 28 3.85 4.48 -8.29
CA VAL A 28 2.88 5.55 -8.08
C VAL A 28 2.65 5.85 -6.60
N LEU A 29 3.27 5.13 -5.66
CA LEU A 29 3.07 5.31 -4.21
C LEU A 29 4.20 6.12 -3.55
N ILE A 30 4.10 6.39 -2.25
CA ILE A 30 5.21 6.97 -1.49
C ILE A 30 6.36 5.97 -1.46
N ARG A 31 7.50 6.37 -2.03
CA ARG A 31 8.69 5.51 -2.12
C ARG A 31 9.73 5.81 -1.06
N VAL A 32 10.44 4.77 -0.69
CA VAL A 32 11.71 4.86 0.02
C VAL A 32 12.81 4.53 -0.97
N ASP A 33 13.86 5.34 -0.99
CA ASP A 33 15.09 5.01 -1.71
C ASP A 33 15.64 3.71 -1.13
N GLU A 34 15.81 2.68 -1.98
CA GLU A 34 16.30 1.35 -1.61
C GLU A 34 17.61 1.43 -0.80
N ARG A 35 18.50 2.36 -1.16
CA ARG A 35 19.78 2.58 -0.45
C ARG A 35 19.58 3.08 0.98
N LYS A 36 18.43 3.71 1.23
CA LYS A 36 18.03 4.28 2.51
C LYS A 36 16.93 3.45 3.18
N ILE A 37 16.61 2.24 2.74
CA ILE A 37 15.61 1.39 3.40
C ILE A 37 16.17 0.83 4.70
N ASN A 38 17.41 0.35 4.70
CA ASN A 38 18.02 -0.25 5.88
C ASN A 38 18.22 0.78 7.00
N ALA A 39 18.10 0.33 8.24
CA ALA A 39 18.30 1.16 9.43
C ALA A 39 18.86 0.30 10.58
N PRO A 40 20.07 -0.27 10.45
CA PRO A 40 20.62 -1.23 11.42
C PRO A 40 20.74 -0.65 12.83
N PHE A 41 20.93 0.67 12.96
CA PHE A 41 20.98 1.38 14.26
C PHE A 41 19.68 1.25 15.10
N LEU A 42 18.55 0.92 14.45
CA LEU A 42 17.28 0.64 15.14
C LEU A 42 17.30 -0.74 15.83
N LEU A 43 18.13 -1.68 15.37
CA LEU A 43 18.30 -3.00 15.98
C LEU A 43 19.50 -3.09 16.92
N SER A 44 20.41 -2.10 16.91
CA SER A 44 21.58 -2.10 17.78
C SER A 44 21.20 -2.07 19.27
N THR A 45 21.82 -2.93 20.05
CA THR A 45 21.76 -2.90 21.52
C THR A 45 23.09 -2.35 22.08
N PRO A 46 23.11 -1.76 23.28
CA PRO A 46 24.36 -1.32 23.90
C PRO A 46 25.20 -2.53 24.36
N ASP A 47 26.50 -2.50 24.11
CA ASP A 47 27.44 -3.59 24.47
C ASP A 47 27.75 -3.66 25.98
N SER A 48 27.49 -2.58 26.71
CA SER A 48 27.78 -2.45 28.15
C SER A 48 26.56 -2.77 29.02
N VAL A 49 26.79 -3.42 30.16
CA VAL A 49 25.80 -3.54 31.24
C VAL A 49 25.31 -2.14 31.61
N SER A 50 24.00 -1.90 31.51
CA SER A 50 23.42 -0.58 31.79
C SER A 50 23.64 -0.21 33.25
N SER A 51 24.50 0.78 33.53
CA SER A 51 24.75 1.28 34.88
C SER A 51 23.54 2.00 35.48
N SER A 52 22.61 2.45 34.64
CA SER A 52 21.41 3.18 35.04
C SER A 52 20.15 2.38 34.74
N GLY A 53 19.22 2.34 35.71
CA GLY A 53 17.88 1.77 35.55
C GLY A 53 16.92 2.66 34.72
N LEU A 54 15.63 2.35 34.75
CA LEU A 54 14.57 3.18 34.14
C LEU A 54 14.05 4.29 35.08
N GLY A 55 14.81 4.59 36.15
CA GLY A 55 14.39 5.54 37.18
C GLY A 55 13.14 5.05 37.92
N ILE A 56 12.11 5.88 38.02
CA ILE A 56 10.86 5.53 38.71
C ILE A 56 10.14 4.32 38.08
N LEU A 57 10.31 4.10 36.77
CA LEU A 57 9.72 2.96 36.07
C LEU A 57 10.36 1.63 36.48
N SER A 58 11.57 1.65 37.08
CA SER A 58 12.17 0.43 37.65
C SER A 58 11.40 -0.12 38.86
N ARG A 59 10.41 0.61 39.38
CA ARG A 59 9.50 0.12 40.42
C ARG A 59 8.37 -0.74 39.86
N LEU A 60 8.16 -0.72 38.54
CA LEU A 60 7.15 -1.54 37.88
C LEU A 60 7.72 -2.94 37.60
N PRO A 61 6.89 -4.00 37.74
CA PRO A 61 7.19 -5.29 37.15
C PRO A 61 7.49 -5.17 35.65
N GLU A 62 8.27 -6.12 35.13
CA GLU A 62 8.67 -6.12 33.72
C GLU A 62 7.46 -6.23 32.80
N GLU A 63 6.46 -7.01 33.20
CA GLU A 63 5.22 -7.22 32.46
C GLU A 63 4.46 -5.91 32.27
N LEU A 64 4.31 -5.11 33.33
CA LEU A 64 3.66 -3.80 33.25
C LEU A 64 4.45 -2.83 32.38
N THR A 65 5.78 -2.88 32.45
CA THR A 65 6.63 -2.08 31.56
C THR A 65 6.40 -2.46 30.10
N LEU A 66 6.35 -3.76 29.78
CA LEU A 66 6.10 -4.23 28.41
C LEU A 66 4.69 -3.87 27.92
N MET A 67 3.67 -3.96 28.79
CA MET A 67 2.31 -3.50 28.47
C MET A 67 2.29 -2.01 28.14
N ILE A 68 2.91 -1.16 28.96
CA ILE A 68 3.01 0.27 28.68
C ILE A 68 3.71 0.53 27.35
N LEU A 69 4.83 -0.16 27.07
CA LEU A 69 5.56 -0.02 25.82
C LEU A 69 4.73 -0.43 24.59
N ARG A 70 3.83 -1.41 24.74
CA ARG A 70 2.94 -1.86 23.66
C ARG A 70 1.91 -0.78 23.28
N GLU A 71 1.50 0.03 24.25
CA GLU A 71 0.53 1.12 24.07
C GLU A 71 1.15 2.44 23.59
N LEU A 72 2.48 2.56 23.59
CA LEU A 72 3.13 3.76 23.05
C LEU A 72 2.96 3.86 21.54
N ASP A 73 2.61 5.06 21.06
CA ASP A 73 2.70 5.38 19.65
C ASP A 73 4.15 5.25 19.15
N ILE A 74 4.33 5.03 17.85
CA ILE A 74 5.65 4.78 17.25
C ILE A 74 6.63 5.91 17.57
N LEU A 75 6.21 7.18 17.59
CA LEU A 75 7.11 8.29 17.92
C LEU A 75 7.53 8.26 19.39
N SER A 76 6.58 8.08 20.30
CA SER A 76 6.84 7.96 21.74
C SER A 76 7.70 6.74 22.05
N TYR A 77 7.47 5.61 21.38
CA TYR A 77 8.28 4.39 21.48
C TYR A 77 9.73 4.65 21.05
N LEU A 78 9.94 5.27 19.90
CA LEU A 78 11.28 5.60 19.40
C LEU A 78 11.98 6.66 20.26
N ARG A 79 11.24 7.60 20.85
CA ARG A 79 11.78 8.58 21.83
C ARG A 79 12.19 7.89 23.12
N PHE A 80 11.35 7.01 23.67
CA PHE A 80 11.66 6.24 24.87
C PHE A 80 12.91 5.38 24.69
N ARG A 81 13.03 4.70 23.54
CA ARG A 81 14.24 3.94 23.16
C ARG A 81 15.54 4.77 23.22
N ARG A 82 15.45 6.09 23.08
CA ARG A 82 16.61 7.00 23.10
C ARG A 82 16.96 7.55 24.49
N VAL A 83 16.15 7.29 25.52
CA VAL A 83 16.33 7.86 26.87
C VAL A 83 17.62 7.38 27.52
N ASN A 84 17.86 6.07 27.56
CA ASN A 84 19.08 5.46 28.10
C ASN A 84 19.32 4.05 27.54
N ASN A 85 20.44 3.43 27.92
CA ASN A 85 20.81 2.09 27.45
C ASN A 85 19.81 1.00 27.90
N ARG A 86 19.24 1.10 29.10
CA ARG A 86 18.21 0.15 29.59
C ARG A 86 16.92 0.24 28.77
N ALA A 87 16.42 1.45 28.52
CA ALA A 87 15.24 1.69 27.68
C ALA A 87 15.47 1.17 26.25
N ARG A 88 16.67 1.39 25.71
CA ARG A 88 17.07 0.82 24.42
C ARG A 88 17.06 -0.69 24.41
N SER A 89 17.61 -1.32 25.46
CA SER A 89 17.66 -2.77 25.59
C SER A 89 16.25 -3.38 25.63
N ILE A 90 15.35 -2.85 26.48
CA ILE A 90 14.00 -3.39 26.66
C ILE A 90 13.16 -3.22 25.38
N THR A 91 13.20 -2.03 24.77
CA THR A 91 12.47 -1.79 23.52
C THR A 91 12.99 -2.67 22.38
N THR A 92 14.31 -2.75 22.20
CA THR A 92 14.91 -3.59 21.16
C THR A 92 14.70 -5.09 21.43
N ALA A 93 14.45 -5.53 22.67
CA ALA A 93 14.14 -6.92 22.97
C ALA A 93 12.78 -7.38 22.40
N SER A 94 11.83 -6.47 22.18
CA SER A 94 10.51 -6.79 21.63
C SER A 94 10.59 -7.45 20.25
N ARG A 95 9.98 -8.64 20.12
CA ARG A 95 9.87 -9.36 18.85
C ARG A 95 9.13 -8.53 17.80
N GLU A 96 8.03 -7.88 18.19
CA GLU A 96 7.22 -7.07 17.28
C GLU A 96 8.04 -5.93 16.69
N TYR A 97 8.78 -5.22 17.54
CA TYR A 97 9.68 -4.15 17.10
C TYR A 97 10.78 -4.66 16.18
N LYS A 98 11.44 -5.78 16.52
CA LYS A 98 12.47 -6.39 15.68
C LYS A 98 11.93 -6.74 14.29
N THR A 99 10.76 -7.39 14.21
CA THR A 99 10.12 -7.74 12.93
C THR A 99 9.78 -6.49 12.12
N VAL A 100 9.18 -5.48 12.75
CA VAL A 100 8.83 -4.21 12.08
C VAL A 100 10.06 -3.51 11.52
N VAL A 101 11.18 -3.48 12.25
CA VAL A 101 12.42 -2.87 11.78
C VAL A 101 13.14 -3.74 10.75
N LYS A 102 13.08 -5.07 10.84
CA LYS A 102 13.73 -5.97 9.88
C LYS A 102 12.99 -5.99 8.54
N HIS A 103 11.66 -6.01 8.56
CA HIS A 103 10.84 -6.29 7.37
C HIS A 103 9.85 -5.17 7.00
N GLY A 104 9.46 -4.33 7.96
CA GLY A 104 8.41 -3.31 7.80
C GLY A 104 8.88 -1.91 7.40
N LEU A 105 10.19 -1.66 7.25
CA LEU A 105 10.72 -0.30 6.98
C LEU A 105 10.18 0.33 5.69
N ARG A 106 9.73 -0.48 4.73
CA ARG A 106 9.08 -0.04 3.50
C ARG A 106 7.78 0.71 3.74
N GLY A 107 6.99 0.32 4.75
CA GLY A 107 5.79 1.04 5.18
C GLY A 107 6.07 2.04 6.29
N LEU A 108 6.98 1.72 7.22
CA LEU A 108 7.25 2.56 8.39
C LEU A 108 7.90 3.89 8.01
N LYS A 109 8.84 3.90 7.06
CA LYS A 109 9.50 5.14 6.63
C LYS A 109 8.53 6.11 5.94
N PRO A 110 7.67 5.68 4.99
CA PRO A 110 6.59 6.52 4.47
C PRO A 110 5.65 7.04 5.56
N LEU A 111 5.23 6.18 6.48
CA LEU A 111 4.37 6.56 7.60
C LEU A 111 5.00 7.68 8.45
N LEU A 112 6.28 7.56 8.78
CA LEU A 112 7.03 8.58 9.51
C LEU A 112 7.24 9.87 8.69
N LYS A 113 7.58 9.76 7.40
CA LYS A 113 7.74 10.91 6.50
C LYS A 113 6.43 11.67 6.29
N ALA A 114 5.32 10.96 6.37
CA ALA A 114 3.98 11.52 6.25
C ALA A 114 3.44 12.03 7.60
N GLU A 115 4.30 12.08 8.63
CA GLU A 115 4.04 12.61 9.97
C GLU A 115 2.99 11.82 10.79
N LEU A 116 2.71 10.57 10.42
CA LEU A 116 1.66 9.73 11.02
C LEU A 116 2.14 8.80 12.15
N GLY A 117 3.41 8.89 12.56
CA GLY A 117 3.97 8.01 13.61
C GLY A 117 3.29 8.15 14.98
N HIS A 118 2.62 9.26 15.25
CA HIS A 118 1.90 9.49 16.50
C HIS A 118 0.52 8.79 16.55
N ALA A 119 -0.01 8.38 15.40
CA ALA A 119 -1.36 7.84 15.29
C ALA A 119 -1.44 6.33 15.56
N PHE A 120 -0.30 5.62 15.56
CA PHE A 120 -0.27 4.16 15.62
C PHE A 120 0.80 3.65 16.57
N THR A 121 0.54 2.51 17.20
CA THR A 121 1.52 1.78 18.02
C THR A 121 2.38 0.86 17.16
N VAL A 122 3.52 0.43 17.70
CA VAL A 122 4.36 -0.61 17.06
C VAL A 122 3.58 -1.93 16.94
N ALA A 123 2.76 -2.25 17.94
CA ALA A 123 1.95 -3.47 17.95
C ALA A 123 0.91 -3.47 16.82
N HIS A 124 0.20 -2.36 16.61
CA HIS A 124 -0.76 -2.24 15.51
C HIS A 124 -0.07 -2.40 14.16
N PHE A 125 1.03 -1.67 13.93
CA PHE A 125 1.80 -1.77 12.69
C PHE A 125 2.36 -3.19 12.44
N TYR A 126 2.79 -3.88 13.50
CA TYR A 126 3.22 -5.27 13.43
C TYR A 126 2.09 -6.19 12.98
N GLN A 127 0.88 -6.06 13.53
CA GLN A 127 -0.26 -6.87 13.12
C GLN A 127 -0.59 -6.66 11.63
N THR A 128 -0.58 -5.41 11.16
CA THR A 128 -0.77 -5.10 9.73
C THR A 128 0.34 -5.73 8.86
N LEU A 129 1.58 -5.76 9.35
CA LEU A 129 2.73 -6.32 8.62
C LEU A 129 2.63 -7.84 8.42
N VAL A 130 2.11 -8.57 9.41
CA VAL A 130 2.03 -10.04 9.40
C VAL A 130 0.69 -10.57 8.89
N SER A 131 -0.34 -9.73 8.83
CA SER A 131 -1.54 -10.00 8.05
C SER A 131 -1.23 -9.91 6.55
N ASN A 132 -1.82 -10.78 5.74
CA ASN A 132 -1.63 -10.82 4.28
C ASN A 132 -2.87 -10.34 3.50
N GLU A 133 -4.00 -10.14 4.17
CA GLU A 133 -5.29 -9.83 3.54
C GLU A 133 -5.56 -8.33 3.48
N CYS A 134 -6.30 -7.93 2.45
CA CYS A 134 -6.91 -6.61 2.35
C CYS A 134 -8.03 -6.49 3.38
N GLU A 135 -7.97 -5.50 4.26
CA GLU A 135 -8.99 -5.27 5.30
C GLU A 135 -10.37 -4.91 4.73
N LEU A 136 -10.46 -4.58 3.44
CA LEU A 136 -11.71 -4.22 2.77
C LEU A 136 -12.34 -5.38 1.99
N CYS A 137 -11.55 -6.35 1.50
CA CYS A 137 -12.09 -7.39 0.61
C CYS A 137 -11.51 -8.80 0.82
N GLY A 138 -10.66 -9.01 1.83
CA GLY A 138 -10.07 -10.32 2.19
C GLY A 138 -9.02 -10.86 1.21
N LYS A 139 -8.91 -10.25 0.03
CA LYS A 139 -7.93 -10.62 -1.00
C LYS A 139 -6.50 -10.29 -0.55
N PHE A 140 -5.51 -11.10 -0.95
CA PHE A 140 -4.10 -10.78 -0.69
C PHE A 140 -3.71 -9.37 -1.15
N ALA A 141 -2.91 -8.69 -0.33
CA ALA A 141 -2.62 -7.28 -0.45
C ALA A 141 -1.20 -6.93 -0.02
N THR A 142 -0.57 -6.00 -0.75
CA THR A 142 0.83 -5.61 -0.55
C THR A 142 1.00 -4.09 -0.44
N PHE A 143 -0.05 -3.38 -0.06
CA PHE A 143 -0.05 -1.93 0.13
C PHE A 143 -0.55 -1.55 1.52
N LEU A 144 0.02 -0.49 2.06
CA LEU A 144 -0.38 0.12 3.32
C LEU A 144 -1.04 1.46 3.01
N TYR A 145 -2.30 1.60 3.37
CA TYR A 145 -2.95 2.91 3.43
C TYR A 145 -2.57 3.58 4.75
N LEU A 146 -1.82 4.67 4.65
CA LEU A 146 -1.07 5.24 5.77
C LEU A 146 -1.99 5.90 6.80
N ILE A 147 -3.09 6.55 6.36
CA ILE A 147 -3.95 7.38 7.24
C ILE A 147 -4.60 6.57 8.34
N THR A 148 -4.90 5.29 8.10
CA THR A 148 -5.49 4.38 9.10
C THR A 148 -4.62 3.15 9.36
N CYS A 149 -3.38 3.13 8.83
CA CYS A 149 -2.46 2.00 8.93
C CYS A 149 -3.08 0.63 8.55
N GLN A 150 -3.93 0.61 7.51
CA GLN A 150 -4.63 -0.59 7.06
C GLN A 150 -3.99 -1.21 5.82
N ARG A 151 -3.97 -2.55 5.75
CA ARG A 151 -3.52 -3.28 4.56
C ARG A 151 -4.62 -3.27 3.51
N CYS A 152 -4.28 -2.92 2.27
CA CYS A 152 -5.24 -2.89 1.16
C CYS A 152 -4.65 -3.40 -0.16
N CYS A 153 -5.48 -3.98 -1.02
CA CYS A 153 -5.08 -4.31 -2.39
C CYS A 153 -5.15 -3.06 -3.29
N PHE A 154 -4.48 -3.11 -4.45
CA PHE A 154 -4.41 -1.95 -5.35
C PHE A 154 -5.80 -1.54 -5.86
N THR A 155 -6.66 -2.51 -6.20
CA THR A 155 -8.03 -2.24 -6.63
C THR A 155 -8.80 -1.45 -5.57
N CYS A 156 -8.80 -1.92 -4.31
CA CYS A 156 -9.46 -1.20 -3.22
C CYS A 156 -8.87 0.19 -3.01
N LEU A 157 -7.55 0.35 -3.10
CA LEU A 157 -6.90 1.67 -3.02
C LEU A 157 -7.45 2.63 -4.07
N GLN A 158 -7.69 2.15 -5.30
CA GLN A 158 -8.23 2.94 -6.39
C GLN A 158 -9.70 3.31 -6.21
N ILE A 159 -10.55 2.34 -5.85
CA ILE A 159 -12.01 2.52 -5.98
C ILE A 159 -12.77 2.59 -4.66
N SER A 160 -12.18 2.18 -3.53
CA SER A 160 -12.91 2.14 -2.26
C SER A 160 -13.26 3.54 -1.77
N VAL A 161 -14.52 3.74 -1.39
CA VAL A 161 -14.97 4.99 -0.74
C VAL A 161 -14.30 5.16 0.62
N ASP A 162 -14.01 4.06 1.33
CA ASP A 162 -13.35 4.10 2.63
C ASP A 162 -11.90 4.60 2.54
N LEU A 163 -11.24 4.47 1.38
CA LEU A 163 -9.86 4.95 1.17
C LEU A 163 -9.81 6.32 0.47
N HIS A 164 -10.96 6.95 0.24
CA HIS A 164 -11.01 8.26 -0.40
C HIS A 164 -10.39 9.34 0.50
N VAL A 165 -9.68 10.27 -0.12
CA VAL A 165 -8.94 11.32 0.56
C VAL A 165 -9.27 12.70 0.00
N LEU A 166 -9.29 13.70 0.87
CA LEU A 166 -9.49 15.09 0.49
C LEU A 166 -8.17 15.86 0.63
N PRO A 167 -7.81 16.68 -0.38
CA PRO A 167 -6.69 17.60 -0.24
C PRO A 167 -7.02 18.71 0.75
N VAL A 168 -6.00 19.22 1.45
CA VAL A 168 -6.11 20.44 2.27
C VAL A 168 -5.25 21.53 1.63
N PRO A 169 -5.83 22.67 1.21
CA PRO A 169 -7.24 23.06 1.35
C PRO A 169 -8.19 22.23 0.45
N VAL A 170 -9.40 21.94 0.96
CA VAL A 170 -10.42 21.18 0.21
C VAL A 170 -10.91 21.96 -1.02
N PRO A 171 -11.35 21.27 -2.09
CA PRO A 171 -11.91 21.93 -3.27
C PRO A 171 -13.11 22.83 -2.91
N LYS A 172 -13.28 23.94 -3.63
CA LYS A 172 -14.39 24.89 -3.38
C LYS A 172 -15.76 24.23 -3.47
N VAL A 173 -15.93 23.24 -4.36
CA VAL A 173 -17.17 22.47 -4.50
C VAL A 173 -17.48 21.72 -3.21
N PHE A 174 -16.47 21.06 -2.62
CA PHE A 174 -16.61 20.39 -1.33
C PHE A 174 -16.95 21.39 -0.23
N ALA A 175 -16.18 22.49 -0.12
CA ALA A 175 -16.40 23.51 0.90
C ALA A 175 -17.83 24.10 0.86
N LYS A 176 -18.36 24.35 -0.34
CA LYS A 176 -19.74 24.83 -0.54
C LYS A 176 -20.77 23.79 -0.12
N ALA A 177 -20.62 22.54 -0.56
CA ALA A 177 -21.55 21.47 -0.22
C ALA A 177 -21.51 21.09 1.27
N ALA A 178 -20.34 21.22 1.90
CA ALA A 178 -20.13 20.98 3.31
C ALA A 178 -20.41 22.21 4.19
N HIS A 179 -20.86 23.33 3.61
CA HIS A 179 -21.01 24.64 4.27
C HIS A 179 -19.91 24.95 5.30
N SER A 180 -18.67 24.57 4.96
CA SER A 180 -17.52 24.59 5.87
C SER A 180 -16.29 25.08 5.12
N SER A 181 -15.53 25.96 5.74
CA SER A 181 -14.27 26.43 5.19
C SER A 181 -13.20 25.33 5.22
N SER A 182 -12.22 25.41 4.31
CA SER A 182 -11.09 24.48 4.33
C SER A 182 -10.30 24.52 5.64
N LYS A 183 -10.28 25.67 6.33
CA LYS A 183 -9.60 25.84 7.62
C LYS A 183 -10.33 25.14 8.76
N GLU A 184 -11.66 25.16 8.75
CA GLU A 184 -12.47 24.42 9.72
C GLU A 184 -12.30 22.92 9.53
N ILE A 185 -12.36 22.44 8.28
CA ILE A 185 -12.14 21.01 7.97
C ILE A 185 -10.73 20.59 8.38
N GLU A 186 -9.70 21.39 8.10
CA GLU A 186 -8.31 21.10 8.52
C GLU A 186 -8.17 21.01 10.06
N LYS A 187 -8.93 21.82 10.80
CA LYS A 187 -8.91 21.83 12.27
C LYS A 187 -9.69 20.67 12.88
N MET A 188 -10.76 20.23 12.24
CA MET A 188 -11.64 19.18 12.76
C MET A 188 -11.11 17.76 12.55
N CYS A 189 -10.21 17.57 11.59
CA CYS A 189 -9.81 16.25 11.13
C CYS A 189 -8.39 15.89 11.57
N GLU A 190 -8.28 14.76 12.27
CA GLU A 190 -7.03 14.06 12.59
C GLU A 190 -7.25 12.55 12.42
N PRO A 191 -6.21 11.77 12.07
CA PRO A 191 -4.86 12.24 11.76
C PRO A 191 -4.76 12.84 10.36
N LYS A 192 -3.95 13.90 10.20
CA LYS A 192 -3.58 14.46 8.89
C LYS A 192 -2.33 13.81 8.33
N LEU A 193 -2.36 13.45 7.06
CA LEU A 193 -1.20 12.97 6.34
C LEU A 193 -0.45 14.15 5.73
N ARG A 194 0.82 14.33 6.09
CA ARG A 194 1.71 15.28 5.40
C ARG A 194 2.11 14.75 4.04
N VAL A 195 1.76 15.47 2.98
CA VAL A 195 2.08 15.04 1.61
C VAL A 195 3.58 14.98 1.40
N VAL A 196 4.07 13.79 1.06
CA VAL A 196 5.46 13.55 0.67
C VAL A 196 5.61 13.87 -0.82
N TYR A 197 6.65 14.58 -1.22
CA TYR A 197 6.89 14.83 -2.65
C TYR A 197 7.37 13.56 -3.36
N GLY A 198 6.67 13.18 -4.42
CA GLY A 198 6.97 12.02 -5.25
C GLY A 198 6.29 12.08 -6.61
N ARG A 199 6.42 11.02 -7.42
CA ARG A 199 5.65 10.86 -8.65
C ARG A 199 4.50 9.91 -8.33
N TYR A 200 3.27 10.41 -8.39
CA TYR A 200 2.06 9.65 -8.04
C TYR A 200 1.20 9.34 -9.26
N SER A 201 1.73 9.60 -10.45
CA SER A 201 1.06 9.41 -11.72
C SER A 201 2.04 8.86 -12.76
N LEU A 202 1.53 8.04 -13.67
CA LEU A 202 2.32 7.50 -14.78
C LEU A 202 2.52 8.54 -15.88
N GLN A 203 1.61 9.50 -16.01
CA GLN A 203 1.79 10.70 -16.82
C GLN A 203 2.38 11.86 -16.01
N PRO A 204 2.89 12.91 -16.67
CA PRO A 204 3.21 14.16 -16.00
C PRO A 204 2.01 14.66 -15.18
N TRP A 205 2.28 15.08 -13.95
CA TRP A 205 1.31 15.87 -13.20
C TRP A 205 1.09 17.16 -13.99
N PRO A 206 -0.16 17.60 -14.24
CA PRO A 206 -0.36 18.95 -14.76
C PRO A 206 0.23 19.95 -13.76
N SER A 207 0.52 21.19 -14.17
CA SER A 207 1.25 22.18 -13.37
C SER A 207 0.47 22.74 -12.16
N VAL A 208 -0.21 21.87 -11.40
CA VAL A 208 -1.04 22.19 -10.25
C VAL A 208 -0.22 22.07 -8.96
N LYS A 209 -0.42 23.05 -8.06
CA LYS A 209 0.18 23.07 -6.73
C LYS A 209 -0.31 21.88 -5.92
N ARG A 210 0.62 21.07 -5.42
CA ARG A 210 0.30 19.92 -4.57
C ARG A 210 -0.25 20.36 -3.21
N PRO A 211 -1.24 19.64 -2.65
CA PRO A 211 -1.76 19.94 -1.31
C PRO A 211 -0.69 19.73 -0.25
N ARG A 212 -0.84 20.42 0.89
CA ARG A 212 0.09 20.28 2.02
C ARG A 212 -0.23 19.03 2.83
N TYR A 213 -1.51 18.78 3.06
CA TYR A 213 -2.02 17.63 3.81
C TYR A 213 -3.13 16.92 3.03
N LEU A 214 -3.33 15.65 3.37
CA LEU A 214 -4.49 14.85 3.00
C LEU A 214 -5.21 14.38 4.26
N VAL A 215 -6.53 14.28 4.18
CA VAL A 215 -7.38 13.70 5.23
C VAL A 215 -8.30 12.66 4.63
N GLN A 216 -8.68 11.64 5.41
CA GLN A 216 -9.66 10.64 4.97
C GLN A 216 -11.05 11.29 4.88
N ALA A 217 -11.71 11.10 3.74
CA ALA A 217 -12.96 11.81 3.46
C ALA A 217 -14.13 11.35 4.36
N LYS A 218 -14.21 10.05 4.65
CA LYS A 218 -15.33 9.47 5.41
C LYS A 218 -15.45 10.04 6.83
N PRO A 219 -14.41 10.06 7.68
CA PRO A 219 -14.49 10.70 9.00
C PRO A 219 -14.82 12.19 8.95
N VAL A 220 -14.35 12.92 7.93
CA VAL A 220 -14.67 14.34 7.73
C VAL A 220 -16.19 14.49 7.59
N VAL A 221 -16.79 13.70 6.70
CA VAL A 221 -18.22 13.78 6.42
C VAL A 221 -19.07 13.30 7.59
N GLU A 222 -18.66 12.24 8.27
CA GLU A 222 -19.34 11.77 9.48
C GLU A 222 -19.31 12.85 10.57
N LYS A 223 -18.17 13.53 10.75
CA LYS A 223 -18.06 14.63 11.70
C LYS A 223 -18.93 15.82 11.32
N LEU A 224 -18.96 16.21 10.06
CA LEU A 224 -19.80 17.30 9.56
C LEU A 224 -21.29 17.02 9.79
N ARG A 225 -21.75 15.80 9.46
CA ARG A 225 -23.14 15.37 9.73
C ARG A 225 -23.49 15.37 11.22
N SER A 226 -22.51 15.10 12.10
CA SER A 226 -22.72 15.17 13.55
C SER A 226 -22.86 16.59 14.09
N LEU A 227 -22.32 17.59 13.37
CA LEU A 227 -22.43 19.00 13.74
C LEU A 227 -23.71 19.62 13.18
N ASP A 228 -24.13 19.19 11.98
CA ASP A 228 -25.38 19.62 11.36
C ASP A 228 -26.06 18.45 10.63
N SER A 229 -27.09 17.89 11.24
CA SER A 229 -27.83 16.75 10.67
C SER A 229 -28.71 17.14 9.47
N SER A 230 -28.97 18.44 9.26
CA SER A 230 -29.69 18.92 8.08
C SER A 230 -28.79 18.98 6.84
N GLN A 231 -27.47 18.90 7.04
CA GLN A 231 -26.48 19.03 5.99
C GLN A 231 -26.45 17.80 5.07
N ARG A 232 -26.85 18.01 3.81
CA ARG A 232 -26.79 16.99 2.76
C ARG A 232 -25.49 17.11 1.98
N ILE A 233 -24.45 16.41 2.41
CA ILE A 233 -23.25 16.19 1.61
C ILE A 233 -23.54 15.04 0.64
N PRO A 234 -23.69 15.29 -0.67
CA PRO A 234 -23.98 14.24 -1.64
C PRO A 234 -22.89 13.17 -1.61
N LYS A 235 -23.27 11.89 -1.60
CA LYS A 235 -22.31 10.78 -1.73
C LYS A 235 -21.48 10.93 -3.00
N SER A 236 -22.05 11.50 -4.07
CA SER A 236 -21.34 11.79 -5.31
C SER A 236 -20.08 12.62 -5.12
N ILE A 237 -20.03 13.54 -4.14
CA ILE A 237 -18.82 14.33 -3.84
C ILE A 237 -17.70 13.46 -3.20
N LEU A 238 -18.04 12.28 -2.67
CA LEU A 238 -17.13 11.35 -1.98
C LEU A 238 -16.83 10.08 -2.77
N SER A 239 -17.73 9.69 -3.66
CA SER A 239 -17.72 8.37 -4.29
C SER A 239 -17.79 8.42 -5.81
N HIS A 240 -18.01 9.60 -6.43
CA HIS A 240 -18.05 9.72 -7.87
C HIS A 240 -17.26 10.92 -8.38
N GLN A 241 -16.44 10.64 -9.39
CA GLN A 241 -16.07 11.61 -10.40
C GLN A 241 -17.35 12.30 -10.86
N PRO A 242 -17.52 13.61 -10.65
CA PRO A 242 -18.63 14.34 -11.24
C PRO A 242 -18.60 14.11 -12.75
N GLN A 243 -19.76 13.87 -13.35
CA GLN A 243 -19.89 13.55 -14.78
C GLN A 243 -19.33 14.67 -15.69
N ASP A 244 -19.14 15.88 -15.14
CA ASP A 244 -18.65 17.06 -15.84
C ASP A 244 -17.20 17.44 -15.48
N GLN A 245 -16.45 16.57 -14.79
CA GLN A 245 -15.04 16.84 -14.50
C GLN A 245 -14.13 16.46 -15.67
N SER A 246 -13.11 17.28 -15.89
CA SER A 246 -12.06 17.00 -16.86
C SER A 246 -11.35 15.68 -16.53
N HIS A 247 -10.87 14.98 -17.56
CA HIS A 247 -10.07 13.76 -17.40
C HIS A 247 -8.86 13.99 -16.46
N ASP A 248 -8.35 15.23 -16.40
CA ASP A 248 -7.30 15.61 -15.46
C ASP A 248 -7.75 15.55 -14.00
N GLU A 249 -8.91 16.08 -13.61
CA GLU A 249 -9.40 16.07 -12.23
C GLU A 249 -9.64 14.66 -11.69
N ILE A 250 -10.15 13.78 -12.55
CA ILE A 250 -10.27 12.33 -12.31
C ILE A 250 -8.92 11.71 -11.96
N ARG A 251 -7.89 12.05 -12.74
CA ARG A 251 -6.52 11.57 -12.51
C ARG A 251 -5.96 12.12 -11.20
N HIS A 252 -6.29 13.36 -10.82
CA HIS A 252 -5.87 13.93 -9.53
C HIS A 252 -6.42 13.15 -8.34
N ASP A 253 -7.67 12.70 -8.39
CA ASP A 253 -8.28 11.94 -7.27
C ASP A 253 -7.55 10.61 -7.01
N PHE A 254 -7.31 9.83 -8.07
CA PHE A 254 -6.53 8.60 -7.97
C PHE A 254 -5.14 8.86 -7.39
N CYS A 255 -4.53 9.96 -7.78
CA CYS A 255 -3.20 10.28 -7.31
C CYS A 255 -3.15 10.73 -5.86
N TYR A 256 -4.19 11.38 -5.33
CA TYR A 256 -4.25 11.68 -3.90
C TYR A 256 -4.35 10.39 -3.08
N ARG A 257 -5.10 9.38 -3.54
CA ARG A 257 -5.15 8.06 -2.90
C ARG A 257 -3.76 7.43 -2.87
N TYR A 258 -3.02 7.50 -3.97
CA TYR A 258 -1.65 6.99 -4.05
C TYR A 258 -0.65 7.77 -3.18
N MET A 259 -0.85 9.09 -3.00
CA MET A 259 -0.10 9.91 -2.03
C MET A 259 -0.36 9.51 -0.58
N ALA A 260 -1.42 8.76 -0.31
CA ALA A 260 -1.77 8.27 1.01
C ALA A 260 -1.35 6.81 1.26
N ALA A 261 -0.60 6.20 0.34
CA ALA A 261 -0.23 4.80 0.42
C ALA A 261 1.25 4.54 0.14
N ALA A 262 1.73 3.37 0.57
CA ALA A 262 3.08 2.89 0.37
C ALA A 262 3.10 1.39 0.05
N ALA A 263 4.15 0.96 -0.67
CA ALA A 263 4.43 -0.47 -0.83
C ALA A 263 4.71 -1.11 0.54
N PHE A 264 4.01 -2.20 0.83
CA PHE A 264 4.02 -2.83 2.14
C PHE A 264 3.95 -4.34 2.00
N PRO A 265 5.11 -5.02 1.91
CA PRO A 265 5.11 -6.45 1.73
C PRO A 265 4.49 -7.15 2.94
N TRP A 266 4.05 -8.38 2.73
CA TRP A 266 3.60 -9.26 3.79
C TRP A 266 4.81 -9.98 4.39
N CYS A 267 4.90 -10.01 5.73
CA CYS A 267 5.90 -10.78 6.45
C CYS A 267 5.29 -12.12 6.88
N ASP A 268 5.65 -13.18 6.18
CA ASP A 268 5.29 -14.54 6.55
C ASP A 268 6.23 -15.04 7.66
N LEU A 269 5.70 -15.07 8.89
CA LEU A 269 6.44 -15.53 10.05
C LEU A 269 6.67 -17.05 10.06
N SER A 270 5.82 -17.82 9.38
CA SER A 270 5.90 -19.28 9.35
C SER A 270 7.09 -19.74 8.51
N ASN A 271 7.39 -19.00 7.43
CA ASN A 271 8.48 -19.32 6.51
C ASN A 271 9.69 -18.35 6.60
N ASP A 272 9.68 -17.39 7.55
CA ASP A 272 10.64 -16.26 7.65
C ASP A 272 10.87 -15.56 6.30
N ARG A 273 9.78 -15.30 5.57
CA ARG A 273 9.81 -14.72 4.21
C ARG A 273 9.07 -13.39 4.15
N VAL A 274 9.49 -12.56 3.21
CA VAL A 274 8.82 -11.30 2.89
C VAL A 274 8.29 -11.36 1.47
N GLU A 275 6.98 -11.38 1.33
CA GLU A 275 6.31 -11.47 0.04
C GLU A 275 5.86 -10.09 -0.45
N ARG A 276 6.27 -9.75 -1.67
CA ARG A 276 5.90 -8.50 -2.35
C ARG A 276 4.69 -8.66 -3.27
N GLY A 277 4.22 -9.88 -3.41
CA GLY A 277 3.14 -10.25 -4.31
C GLY A 277 3.58 -10.35 -5.77
N MET A 278 2.85 -11.19 -6.49
CA MET A 278 3.09 -11.50 -7.89
C MET A 278 1.79 -11.44 -8.70
N ASN A 279 1.92 -11.18 -10.00
CA ASN A 279 0.84 -11.12 -10.98
C ASN A 279 1.05 -12.24 -12.01
N CYS A 280 -0.03 -12.68 -12.64
CA CYS A 280 -0.01 -13.76 -13.63
C CYS A 280 0.33 -13.23 -15.03
N LYS A 281 1.40 -13.75 -15.66
CA LYS A 281 1.74 -13.43 -17.06
C LYS A 281 0.66 -13.89 -18.02
N GLY A 282 0.08 -15.08 -17.80
CA GLY A 282 -1.03 -15.58 -18.62
C GLY A 282 -2.24 -14.65 -18.63
N CYS A 283 -2.64 -14.11 -17.47
CA CYS A 283 -3.70 -13.11 -17.39
C CYS A 283 -3.35 -11.80 -18.13
N GLN A 284 -2.07 -11.42 -18.16
CA GLN A 284 -1.61 -10.28 -18.95
C GLN A 284 -1.68 -10.57 -20.45
N PHE A 285 -1.18 -11.71 -20.90
CA PHE A 285 -1.18 -12.06 -22.32
C PHE A 285 -2.59 -12.19 -22.88
N ARG A 286 -3.55 -12.69 -22.08
CA ARG A 286 -4.98 -12.68 -22.43
C ARG A 286 -5.49 -11.26 -22.74
N VAL A 287 -5.06 -10.27 -21.97
CA VAL A 287 -5.46 -8.86 -22.17
C VAL A 287 -4.81 -8.31 -23.44
N GLU A 288 -3.51 -8.51 -23.62
CA GLU A 288 -2.77 -8.03 -24.81
C GLU A 288 -3.31 -8.66 -26.09
N GLU A 289 -3.63 -9.95 -26.07
CA GLU A 289 -4.22 -10.66 -27.21
C GLU A 289 -5.58 -10.08 -27.58
N TYR A 290 -6.45 -9.82 -26.60
CA TYR A 290 -7.74 -9.16 -26.84
C TYR A 290 -7.56 -7.76 -27.43
N GLU A 291 -6.67 -6.94 -26.87
CA GLU A 291 -6.40 -5.59 -27.38
C GLU A 291 -5.85 -5.60 -28.81
N ARG A 292 -5.10 -6.64 -29.18
CA ARG A 292 -4.58 -6.82 -30.54
C ARG A 292 -5.66 -7.24 -31.53
N THR A 293 -6.59 -8.10 -31.13
CA THR A 293 -7.62 -8.67 -32.03
C THR A 293 -8.89 -7.82 -32.12
N ASN A 294 -9.15 -6.96 -31.13
CA ASN A 294 -10.40 -6.22 -31.02
C ASN A 294 -10.17 -4.71 -31.12
N ARG A 295 -11.09 -4.01 -31.79
CA ARG A 295 -11.09 -2.54 -31.87
C ARG A 295 -11.62 -1.85 -30.61
N ARG A 296 -12.16 -2.60 -29.64
CA ARG A 296 -12.68 -2.03 -28.38
C ARG A 296 -11.51 -1.73 -27.45
N PRO A 297 -11.52 -0.59 -26.74
CA PRO A 297 -10.38 -0.17 -25.94
C PRO A 297 -10.10 -1.10 -24.75
N ASP A 298 -11.15 -1.69 -24.15
CA ASP A 298 -11.05 -2.52 -22.94
C ASP A 298 -11.71 -3.89 -23.11
N PRO A 299 -11.15 -4.97 -22.51
CA PRO A 299 -11.80 -6.28 -22.46
C PRO A 299 -13.13 -6.28 -21.70
N PRO A 300 -14.14 -7.06 -22.12
CA PRO A 300 -15.44 -7.10 -21.45
C PRO A 300 -15.38 -7.67 -20.02
N TRP A 301 -14.37 -8.49 -19.72
CA TRP A 301 -14.07 -8.99 -18.36
C TRP A 301 -13.23 -8.02 -17.52
N GLY A 302 -12.82 -6.88 -18.09
CA GLY A 302 -11.98 -5.88 -17.44
C GLY A 302 -10.56 -6.37 -17.13
N PHE A 303 -9.92 -5.73 -16.15
CA PHE A 303 -8.51 -5.93 -15.83
C PHE A 303 -8.27 -6.61 -14.47
N ASN A 304 -9.33 -7.07 -13.78
CA ASN A 304 -9.23 -7.55 -12.40
C ASN A 304 -8.26 -8.72 -12.24
N ASP A 305 -8.28 -9.70 -13.14
CA ASP A 305 -7.40 -10.87 -13.06
C ASP A 305 -5.93 -10.51 -13.35
N ARG A 306 -5.72 -9.62 -14.32
CA ARG A 306 -4.39 -9.06 -14.65
C ARG A 306 -3.81 -8.28 -13.46
N ASP A 307 -4.64 -7.46 -12.82
CA ASP A 307 -4.24 -6.57 -11.73
C ASP A 307 -4.18 -7.30 -10.38
N ARG A 308 -4.68 -8.53 -10.32
CA ARG A 308 -4.69 -9.36 -9.12
C ARG A 308 -3.26 -9.66 -8.69
N VAL A 309 -2.96 -9.28 -7.45
CA VAL A 309 -1.73 -9.65 -6.76
C VAL A 309 -2.01 -10.89 -5.91
N TYR A 310 -1.14 -11.88 -6.04
CA TYR A 310 -1.19 -13.16 -5.34
C TYR A 310 -0.01 -13.30 -4.39
N SER A 311 -0.22 -13.99 -3.27
CA SER A 311 0.89 -14.64 -2.54
C SER A 311 1.40 -15.83 -3.36
N ARG A 312 2.52 -16.41 -2.93
CA ARG A 312 3.06 -17.63 -3.51
C ARG A 312 2.02 -18.76 -3.58
N GLU A 313 1.44 -19.10 -2.44
CA GLU A 313 0.45 -20.19 -2.33
C GLU A 313 -0.79 -19.88 -3.18
N GLN A 314 -1.31 -18.65 -3.10
CA GLN A 314 -2.48 -18.25 -3.86
C GLN A 314 -2.23 -18.27 -5.38
N PHE A 315 -1.00 -17.98 -5.83
CA PHE A 315 -0.66 -18.07 -7.24
C PHE A 315 -0.67 -19.52 -7.72
N LEU A 316 -0.11 -20.46 -6.96
CA LEU A 316 -0.12 -21.88 -7.33
C LEU A 316 -1.55 -22.43 -7.39
N CYS A 317 -2.43 -22.02 -6.47
CA CYS A 317 -3.86 -22.33 -6.58
C CYS A 317 -4.49 -21.72 -7.85
N HIS A 318 -4.17 -20.46 -8.17
CA HIS A 318 -4.65 -19.80 -9.38
C HIS A 318 -4.16 -20.48 -10.67
N PHE A 319 -2.91 -20.93 -10.70
CA PHE A 319 -2.30 -21.63 -11.82
C PHE A 319 -3.10 -22.90 -12.19
N GLY A 320 -3.59 -23.63 -11.19
CA GLY A 320 -4.42 -24.83 -11.41
C GLY A 320 -5.72 -24.57 -12.17
N SER A 321 -6.21 -23.33 -12.20
CA SER A 321 -7.46 -22.95 -12.89
C SER A 321 -7.26 -21.90 -13.99
N CYS A 322 -6.02 -21.56 -14.36
CA CYS A 322 -5.74 -20.52 -15.34
C CYS A 322 -5.09 -21.11 -16.59
N ASP A 323 -5.90 -21.37 -17.60
CA ASP A 323 -5.45 -21.95 -18.89
C ASP A 323 -4.29 -21.14 -19.49
N HIS A 324 -4.37 -19.81 -19.48
CA HIS A 324 -3.30 -18.95 -19.99
C HIS A 324 -2.00 -19.04 -19.19
N ALA A 325 -2.05 -19.27 -17.88
CA ALA A 325 -0.83 -19.49 -17.09
C ALA A 325 -0.21 -20.85 -17.42
N GLN A 326 -1.03 -21.86 -17.68
CA GLN A 326 -0.61 -23.21 -18.07
C GLN A 326 -0.04 -23.23 -19.49
N GLU A 327 -0.59 -22.42 -20.41
CA GLU A 327 -0.02 -22.17 -21.74
C GLU A 327 1.39 -21.59 -21.63
N VAL A 328 1.57 -20.53 -20.81
CA VAL A 328 2.91 -19.94 -20.55
C VAL A 328 3.89 -20.98 -20.00
N TRP A 329 3.44 -21.84 -19.09
CA TRP A 329 4.28 -22.91 -18.55
C TRP A 329 4.68 -23.92 -19.64
N THR A 330 3.71 -24.36 -20.43
CA THR A 330 3.93 -25.31 -21.53
C THR A 330 4.92 -24.75 -22.55
N ASP A 331 4.75 -23.50 -22.95
CA ASP A 331 5.67 -22.81 -23.85
C ASP A 331 7.07 -22.69 -23.26
N THR A 332 7.17 -22.44 -21.95
CA THR A 332 8.46 -22.40 -21.24
C THR A 332 9.16 -23.75 -21.29
N GLN A 333 8.42 -24.85 -21.09
CA GLN A 333 8.98 -26.20 -21.14
C GLN A 333 9.47 -26.57 -22.54
N VAL A 334 8.72 -26.19 -23.57
CA VAL A 334 9.09 -26.47 -24.97
C VAL A 334 10.30 -25.63 -25.41
N ASN A 335 10.28 -24.33 -25.13
CA ASN A 335 11.28 -23.40 -25.64
C ASN A 335 12.49 -23.22 -24.70
N ARG A 336 12.42 -23.78 -23.48
CA ARG A 336 13.40 -23.56 -22.38
C ARG A 336 13.61 -22.09 -22.02
N LEU A 337 12.64 -21.24 -22.36
CA LEU A 337 12.64 -19.81 -22.10
C LEU A 337 11.21 -19.36 -21.87
N ALA A 338 10.97 -18.67 -20.75
CA ALA A 338 9.64 -18.17 -20.45
C ALA A 338 9.26 -17.04 -21.42
N PRO A 339 8.05 -17.09 -22.02
CA PRO A 339 7.59 -16.01 -22.87
C PRO A 339 7.42 -14.73 -22.05
N GLU A 340 7.72 -13.61 -22.69
CA GLU A 340 7.63 -12.28 -22.12
C GLU A 340 7.05 -11.32 -23.16
N SER A 341 6.23 -10.37 -22.70
CA SER A 341 5.75 -9.22 -23.45
C SER A 341 6.51 -7.95 -23.05
N ASP A 342 6.43 -6.90 -23.87
CA ASP A 342 7.00 -5.59 -23.50
C ASP A 342 6.51 -5.12 -22.11
N PHE A 343 5.25 -5.39 -21.77
CA PHE A 343 4.70 -5.00 -20.48
C PHE A 343 5.34 -5.78 -19.32
N THR A 344 5.44 -7.11 -19.45
CA THR A 344 5.98 -7.99 -18.39
C THR A 344 7.49 -7.82 -18.21
N LEU A 345 8.25 -7.67 -19.31
CA LEU A 345 9.69 -7.33 -19.29
C LEU A 345 9.99 -6.05 -18.49
N HIS A 346 9.14 -5.04 -18.63
CA HIS A 346 9.32 -3.76 -17.95
C HIS A 346 8.70 -3.74 -16.53
N GLY A 347 8.28 -4.89 -16.00
CA GLY A 347 7.70 -5.01 -14.66
C GLY A 347 6.30 -4.41 -14.58
N GLY A 348 5.51 -4.62 -15.63
CA GLY A 348 4.13 -4.15 -15.74
C GLY A 348 3.98 -2.66 -15.93
N ILE A 349 4.90 -2.02 -16.67
CA ILE A 349 4.90 -0.58 -16.96
C ILE A 349 4.53 -0.37 -18.41
N VAL A 350 3.51 0.45 -18.66
CA VAL A 350 3.18 0.89 -20.02
C VAL A 350 4.16 1.99 -20.44
N LEU A 351 5.17 1.66 -21.25
CA LEU A 351 6.21 2.60 -21.70
C LEU A 351 5.73 3.61 -22.75
N ARG A 352 4.62 3.32 -23.45
CA ARG A 352 3.99 4.19 -24.45
C ARG A 352 2.55 4.46 -24.04
N TYR A 353 2.35 5.39 -23.12
CA TYR A 353 1.04 6.01 -23.00
C TYR A 353 0.94 7.07 -24.10
N GLU A 354 0.61 6.65 -25.33
CA GLU A 354 -0.04 7.57 -26.25
C GLU A 354 -1.45 7.76 -25.70
N PRO A 355 -1.90 9.00 -25.43
CA PRO A 355 -3.31 9.22 -25.09
C PRO A 355 -4.15 8.63 -26.22
N ARG A 356 -4.89 7.54 -25.93
CA ARG A 356 -5.94 7.08 -26.82
C ARG A 356 -6.98 8.19 -26.86
N HIS A 357 -6.86 9.05 -27.88
CA HIS A 357 -7.78 10.10 -28.29
C HIS A 357 -7.94 11.32 -27.38
N GLU A 358 -7.20 12.38 -27.72
CA GLU A 358 -7.85 13.66 -27.99
C GLU A 358 -8.77 13.46 -29.22
N LEU A 359 -10.02 13.07 -29.00
CA LEU A 359 -11.08 13.23 -30.00
C LEU A 359 -12.11 14.18 -29.37
N HIS A 360 -11.93 15.45 -29.74
CA HIS A 360 -12.87 16.57 -29.80
C HIS A 360 -13.82 16.81 -28.62
#